data_AF-A0A6B2CHM1-F1
#
_entry.id   AF-A0A6B2CHM1-F1
#
_cell.length_a   1.000
_cell.length_b   1.000
_cell.length_c   1.000
_cell.angle_alpha   90.00
_cell.angle_beta   90.00
_cell.angle_gamma   90.00
#
_symmetry.space_group_name_H-M   'P 1'
#
loop_
_entity.id
_entity.type
_entity.pdbx_description
1 polymer ?
#
loop_
_entity_poly.entity_id
_entity_poly.type
_entity_poly.pdbx_seq_one_letter_code
_entity_poly.pdbx_strand_id
1 'polypeptide(L)'
;MRRSLLKKRLRNLTILVGRYYLDHYGISNSAKVIRALLGYAGEGLNVDELSRSYLSITMANLVVNDLVHAVTASLNDYVRYREFRVTYDEEDWGPVDVARTISVYPNGLYASLTYLPTNRSPEYVLLKEMAVRSLKLINKVRNNVVGIKPKLGEIGDKFNEPMAGELESRINALGDAIKRLRGLINRLPKPSIRYSGDELLSEVRKLLPYSPPWFIRAYNAYLLSIHLLKPILIAQRRLRISRRNLVLLGWRLYEIFVYTLLLSIFIENGYRIVSGNPRRILLIKGTEEVLVLFNSALDNSIISDVNGDTGIAERIRGRPDAAVSSNERVIVVECKFSSNPTYITAGRFKAMAYMHEYNANLGIVAFPDLAVGMAYDEEDKATEGLWGMMVKGGGIARISLRNGGVLYMVRVDPAEKDEPGENWEISKLRLTKVLKHVLNLQ
;
A
#
# COMPACT_ATOMS: atom_id res chain seq x y z
N MET A 1 0.74 -19.79 17.11
CA MET A 1 0.24 -20.38 15.85
C MET A 1 1.24 -21.40 15.33
N ARG A 2 0.80 -22.62 14.96
CA ARG A 2 1.70 -23.64 14.38
C ARG A 2 2.32 -23.12 13.07
N ARG A 3 3.62 -23.34 12.89
CA ARG A 3 4.41 -22.76 11.78
C ARG A 3 3.91 -23.21 10.39
N SER A 4 3.52 -24.47 10.23
CA SER A 4 2.95 -24.99 8.98
C SER A 4 1.64 -24.29 8.62
N LEU A 5 0.74 -24.15 9.59
CA LEU A 5 -0.55 -23.49 9.41
C LEU A 5 -0.40 -22.00 9.10
N LEU A 6 0.53 -21.32 9.78
CA LEU A 6 0.86 -19.93 9.47
C LEU A 6 1.32 -19.78 8.01
N LYS A 7 2.21 -20.66 7.54
CA LYS A 7 2.67 -20.62 6.13
C LYS A 7 1.52 -20.80 5.15
N LYS A 8 0.61 -21.74 5.41
CA LYS A 8 -0.59 -21.96 4.60
C LYS A 8 -1.51 -20.73 4.59
N ARG A 9 -1.76 -20.12 5.74
CA ARG A 9 -2.57 -18.88 5.86
C ARG A 9 -1.97 -17.73 5.06
N LEU A 10 -0.65 -17.51 5.19
CA LEU A 10 0.04 -16.46 4.44
C LEU A 10 -0.05 -16.70 2.93
N ARG A 11 0.17 -17.93 2.46
CA ARG A 11 0.01 -18.29 1.04
C ARG A 11 -1.42 -18.04 0.54
N ASN A 12 -2.43 -18.51 1.27
CA ASN A 12 -3.81 -18.35 0.85
C ASN A 12 -4.25 -16.88 0.85
N LEU A 13 -3.76 -16.07 1.81
CA LEU A 13 -4.01 -14.62 1.82
C LEU A 13 -3.43 -13.91 0.60
N THR A 14 -2.25 -14.32 0.09
CA THR A 14 -1.73 -13.70 -1.14
C THR A 14 -2.61 -14.04 -2.34
N ILE A 15 -3.02 -15.29 -2.48
CA ILE A 15 -3.88 -15.74 -3.58
C ILE A 15 -5.23 -14.99 -3.54
N LEU A 16 -5.84 -14.89 -2.37
CA LEU A 16 -7.18 -14.32 -2.23
C LEU A 16 -7.20 -12.80 -2.42
N VAL A 17 -6.25 -12.07 -1.81
CA VAL A 17 -6.31 -10.60 -1.73
C VAL A 17 -4.98 -9.88 -1.95
N GLY A 18 -3.92 -10.59 -2.34
CA GLY A 18 -2.59 -10.01 -2.57
C GLY A 18 -2.59 -8.83 -3.54
N ARG A 19 -3.45 -8.89 -4.57
CA ARG A 19 -3.60 -7.83 -5.58
C ARG A 19 -4.02 -6.49 -5.00
N TYR A 20 -4.89 -6.47 -3.99
CA TYR A 20 -5.46 -5.25 -3.42
C TYR A 20 -4.54 -4.54 -2.42
N TYR A 21 -3.37 -5.12 -2.11
CA TYR A 21 -2.51 -4.63 -1.04
C TYR A 21 -2.08 -3.17 -1.22
N LEU A 22 -1.70 -2.76 -2.44
CA LEU A 22 -1.23 -1.40 -2.71
C LEU A 22 -2.38 -0.38 -2.67
N ASP A 23 -3.54 -0.78 -3.19
CA ASP A 23 -4.72 0.07 -3.30
C ASP A 23 -5.25 0.45 -1.90
N HIS A 24 -5.38 -0.51 -0.99
CA HIS A 24 -5.83 -0.25 0.39
C HIS A 24 -4.83 0.53 1.25
N TYR A 25 -3.54 0.42 0.95
CA TYR A 25 -2.52 1.23 1.62
C TYR A 25 -2.54 2.71 1.20
N GLY A 26 -3.33 3.10 0.19
CA GLY A 26 -3.31 4.46 -0.36
C GLY A 26 -1.92 4.82 -0.89
N ILE A 27 -1.20 3.82 -1.39
CA ILE A 27 0.13 3.99 -1.97
C ILE A 27 -0.05 4.58 -3.36
N SER A 28 0.19 5.88 -3.46
CA SER A 28 0.02 6.66 -4.68
C SER A 28 1.33 7.02 -5.38
N ASN A 29 2.48 6.65 -4.81
CA ASN A 29 3.80 6.96 -5.35
C ASN A 29 4.88 6.02 -4.82
N SER A 30 6.04 6.05 -5.48
CA SER A 30 7.20 5.19 -5.22
C SER A 30 7.75 5.35 -3.80
N ALA A 31 7.77 6.59 -3.27
CA ALA A 31 8.24 6.86 -1.91
C ALA A 31 7.37 6.17 -0.85
N LYS A 32 6.04 6.19 -1.03
CA LYS A 32 5.10 5.47 -0.16
C LYS A 32 5.31 3.96 -0.26
N VAL A 33 5.49 3.39 -1.45
CA VAL A 33 5.81 1.94 -1.61
C VAL A 33 7.07 1.60 -0.80
N ILE A 34 8.15 2.35 -0.99
CA ILE A 34 9.42 2.10 -0.31
C ILE A 34 9.25 2.13 1.20
N ARG A 35 8.63 3.18 1.76
CA ARG A 35 8.39 3.27 3.21
C ARG A 35 7.51 2.14 3.72
N ALA A 36 6.50 1.75 2.95
CA ALA A 36 5.48 0.82 3.37
C ALA A 36 5.86 -0.65 3.19
N LEU A 37 6.74 -1.01 2.24
CA LEU A 37 7.05 -2.40 1.88
C LEU A 37 8.53 -2.77 2.07
N LEU A 38 9.47 -1.82 1.95
CA LEU A 38 10.89 -2.15 1.89
C LEU A 38 11.41 -2.66 3.25
N GLY A 39 12.00 -3.85 3.25
CA GLY A 39 12.64 -4.42 4.43
C GLY A 39 13.12 -5.84 4.25
N TYR A 40 13.43 -6.50 5.36
CA TYR A 40 13.91 -7.86 5.43
C TYR A 40 12.87 -8.78 6.08
N ALA A 41 12.71 -9.96 5.49
CA ALA A 41 11.93 -11.05 6.04
C ALA A 41 12.77 -12.33 5.94
N GLY A 42 13.37 -12.76 7.06
CA GLY A 42 14.26 -13.92 7.06
C GLY A 42 13.58 -15.21 6.62
N GLU A 43 12.34 -15.44 7.09
CA GLU A 43 11.52 -16.60 6.71
C GLU A 43 10.29 -16.20 5.88
N GLY A 44 10.39 -15.12 5.11
CA GLY A 44 9.29 -14.69 4.23
C GLY A 44 8.96 -15.74 3.19
N LEU A 45 7.67 -15.90 2.89
CA LEU A 45 7.21 -16.74 1.77
C LEU A 45 7.17 -15.91 0.50
N ASN A 46 7.42 -16.53 -0.65
CA ASN A 46 7.20 -15.86 -1.93
C ASN A 46 5.70 -15.65 -2.15
N VAL A 47 5.34 -14.45 -2.60
CA VAL A 47 3.99 -14.17 -3.12
C VAL A 47 3.76 -15.01 -4.38
N ASP A 48 2.54 -15.51 -4.55
CA ASP A 48 2.14 -16.30 -5.73
C ASP A 48 2.36 -15.51 -7.04
N GLU A 49 2.52 -16.24 -8.15
CA GLU A 49 2.96 -15.67 -9.41
C GLU A 49 1.99 -14.61 -9.97
N LEU A 50 0.69 -14.84 -9.84
CA LEU A 50 -0.35 -13.94 -10.35
C LEU A 50 -0.41 -12.64 -9.52
N SER A 51 -0.49 -12.74 -8.19
CA SER A 51 -0.44 -11.58 -7.30
C SER A 51 0.86 -10.80 -7.42
N ARG A 52 1.99 -11.50 -7.55
CA ARG A 52 3.29 -10.88 -7.78
C ARG A 52 3.32 -10.10 -9.10
N SER A 53 2.76 -10.66 -10.16
CA SER A 53 2.69 -10.02 -11.48
C SER A 53 1.85 -8.74 -11.41
N TYR A 54 0.69 -8.81 -10.77
CA TYR A 54 -0.19 -7.66 -10.55
C TYR A 54 0.48 -6.55 -9.75
N LEU A 55 1.11 -6.90 -8.62
CA LEU A 55 1.84 -5.95 -7.78
C LEU A 55 3.01 -5.32 -8.55
N SER A 56 3.76 -6.11 -9.32
CA SER A 56 4.92 -5.65 -10.07
C SER A 56 4.53 -4.67 -11.18
N ILE A 57 3.45 -4.94 -11.93
CA ILE A 57 2.92 -4.02 -12.95
C ILE A 57 2.38 -2.75 -12.31
N THR A 58 1.64 -2.86 -11.20
CA THR A 58 1.11 -1.70 -10.48
C THR A 58 2.24 -0.80 -9.96
N MET A 59 3.27 -1.37 -9.33
CA MET A 59 4.44 -0.61 -8.89
C MET A 59 5.25 -0.05 -10.06
N ALA A 60 5.39 -0.78 -11.17
CA ALA A 60 6.05 -0.27 -12.38
C ALA A 60 5.32 0.96 -12.94
N ASN A 61 3.98 0.94 -12.96
CA ASN A 61 3.16 2.09 -13.33
C ASN A 61 3.42 3.30 -12.42
N LEU A 62 3.49 3.09 -11.10
CA LEU A 62 3.83 4.16 -10.16
C LEU A 62 5.23 4.75 -10.42
N VAL A 63 6.23 3.91 -10.69
CA VAL A 63 7.60 4.35 -11.04
C VAL A 63 7.59 5.19 -12.30
N VAL A 64 6.92 4.74 -13.38
CA VAL A 64 6.87 5.48 -14.64
C VAL A 64 6.16 6.83 -14.46
N ASN A 65 5.03 6.86 -13.75
CA ASN A 65 4.29 8.09 -13.50
C ASN A 65 5.09 9.10 -12.66
N ASP A 66 5.81 8.63 -11.63
CA ASP A 66 6.69 9.49 -10.84
C ASP A 66 7.84 10.05 -11.67
N LEU A 67 8.42 9.25 -12.58
CA LEU A 67 9.45 9.72 -13.51
C LEU A 67 8.90 10.68 -14.56
N VAL A 68 7.71 10.46 -15.11
CA VAL A 68 7.06 11.40 -16.04
C VAL A 68 6.87 12.75 -15.36
N HIS A 69 6.37 12.76 -14.13
CA HIS A 69 6.23 13.99 -13.35
C HIS A 69 7.58 14.65 -13.07
N ALA A 70 8.57 13.88 -12.61
CA ALA A 70 9.90 14.41 -12.30
C ALA A 70 10.58 15.02 -13.54
N VAL A 71 10.56 14.31 -14.67
CA VAL A 71 11.16 14.80 -15.92
C VAL A 71 10.42 16.03 -16.44
N THR A 72 9.09 16.03 -16.43
CA THR A 72 8.29 17.18 -16.86
C THR A 72 8.57 18.40 -15.99
N ALA A 73 8.58 18.23 -14.66
CA ALA A 73 8.92 19.29 -13.73
C ALA A 73 10.34 19.81 -13.95
N SER A 74 11.32 18.91 -14.14
CA SER A 74 12.70 19.28 -14.44
C SER A 74 12.83 20.07 -15.75
N LEU A 75 12.09 19.71 -16.80
CA LEU A 75 12.14 20.43 -18.09
C LEU A 75 11.52 21.83 -17.98
N ASN A 76 10.46 21.98 -17.18
CA ASN A 76 9.88 23.29 -16.90
C ASN A 76 10.83 24.14 -16.06
N ASP A 77 11.46 23.54 -15.06
CA ASP A 77 12.47 24.16 -14.20
C ASP A 77 13.70 24.56 -15.01
N TYR A 78 14.17 23.70 -15.91
CA TYR A 78 15.29 23.95 -16.82
C TYR A 78 15.10 25.22 -17.67
N VAL A 79 13.87 25.48 -18.14
CA VAL A 79 13.55 26.69 -18.93
C VAL A 79 13.52 27.95 -18.06
N ARG A 80 13.24 27.82 -16.75
CA ARG A 80 12.97 28.95 -15.84
C ARG A 80 14.13 29.29 -14.91
N TYR A 81 14.87 28.27 -14.46
CA TYR A 81 15.88 28.37 -13.43
C TYR A 81 17.21 28.78 -14.04
N ARG A 82 17.84 29.75 -13.39
CA ARG A 82 19.16 30.27 -13.72
C ARG A 82 19.99 30.19 -12.45
N GLU A 83 21.11 29.47 -12.49
CA GLU A 83 21.99 29.36 -11.33
C GLU A 83 22.99 30.53 -11.36
N PHE A 84 23.02 31.31 -10.29
CA PHE A 84 24.02 32.36 -10.12
C PHE A 84 25.35 31.71 -9.72
N ARG A 85 26.38 31.89 -10.54
CA ARG A 85 27.74 31.40 -10.28
C ARG A 85 28.78 32.43 -10.67
N VAL A 86 29.96 32.28 -10.07
CA VAL A 86 31.18 32.92 -10.57
C VAL A 86 31.77 32.02 -11.65
N THR A 87 31.84 32.51 -12.89
CA THR A 87 32.50 31.82 -14.00
C THR A 87 33.85 32.45 -14.28
N TYR A 88 34.85 31.61 -14.53
CA TYR A 88 36.18 32.02 -14.96
C TYR A 88 36.31 31.70 -16.45
N ASP A 89 36.40 32.72 -17.28
CA ASP A 89 36.48 32.57 -18.74
C ASP A 89 37.27 33.73 -19.36
N GLU A 90 37.72 33.57 -20.61
CA GLU A 90 38.43 34.64 -21.34
C GLU A 90 37.47 35.77 -21.78
N GLU A 91 36.18 35.47 -21.87
CA GLU A 91 35.11 36.41 -22.22
C GLU A 91 34.38 36.96 -20.97
N ASP A 92 33.89 38.19 -21.07
CA ASP A 92 33.05 38.82 -20.04
C ASP A 92 31.59 38.34 -20.17
N TRP A 93 31.09 37.69 -19.11
CA TRP A 93 29.74 37.12 -19.05
C TRP A 93 28.77 37.93 -18.19
N GLY A 94 29.17 39.09 -17.65
CA GLY A 94 28.38 39.90 -16.73
C GLY A 94 29.22 40.68 -15.70
N PRO A 95 28.62 41.20 -14.60
CA PRO A 95 29.36 41.96 -13.61
C PRO A 95 30.61 41.22 -13.09
N VAL A 96 31.80 41.81 -13.25
CA VAL A 96 33.07 41.17 -12.87
C VAL A 96 33.29 41.24 -11.35
N ASP A 97 33.58 40.09 -10.73
CA ASP A 97 34.10 40.00 -9.37
C ASP A 97 35.60 40.36 -9.40
N VAL A 98 35.90 41.63 -9.14
CA VAL A 98 37.25 42.18 -9.19
C VAL A 98 38.21 41.43 -8.26
N ALA A 99 37.78 41.08 -7.05
CA ALA A 99 38.63 40.43 -6.07
C ALA A 99 39.10 39.05 -6.55
N ARG A 100 38.20 38.26 -7.14
CA ARG A 100 38.55 36.94 -7.71
C ARG A 100 39.31 37.06 -9.02
N THR A 101 38.97 38.06 -9.85
CA THR A 101 39.61 38.27 -11.15
C THR A 101 41.10 38.57 -11.02
N ILE A 102 41.52 39.38 -10.03
CA ILE A 102 42.94 39.71 -9.82
C ILE A 102 43.82 38.45 -9.78
N SER A 103 43.35 37.37 -9.18
CA SER A 103 44.11 36.12 -9.03
C SER A 103 44.23 35.30 -10.32
N VAL A 104 43.30 35.46 -11.26
CA VAL A 104 43.23 34.67 -12.51
C VAL A 104 43.55 35.48 -13.77
N TYR A 105 43.58 36.80 -13.66
CA TYR A 105 43.82 37.74 -14.75
C TYR A 105 45.14 37.51 -15.51
N PRO A 106 46.27 37.12 -14.87
CA PRO A 106 47.49 36.79 -15.60
C PRO A 106 47.35 35.64 -16.60
N ASN A 107 46.35 34.77 -16.41
CA ASN A 107 46.03 33.68 -17.33
C ASN A 107 45.01 34.09 -18.41
N GLY A 108 44.68 35.39 -18.52
CA GLY A 108 43.69 35.91 -19.46
C GLY A 108 42.23 35.69 -19.06
N LEU A 109 41.96 35.27 -17.82
CA LEU A 109 40.61 34.92 -17.36
C LEU A 109 39.97 36.03 -16.52
N TYR A 110 38.66 36.20 -16.67
CA TYR A 110 37.79 37.07 -15.88
C TYR A 110 36.87 36.27 -14.99
N ALA A 111 36.74 36.64 -13.72
CA ALA A 111 35.76 36.06 -12.81
C ALA A 111 34.44 36.86 -12.93
N SER A 112 33.52 36.40 -13.78
CA SER A 112 32.23 37.05 -14.02
C SER A 112 31.14 36.49 -13.12
N LEU A 113 30.35 37.35 -12.49
CA LEU A 113 29.11 37.00 -11.82
C LEU A 113 28.01 36.84 -12.86
N THR A 114 27.64 35.61 -13.18
CA THR A 114 26.66 35.35 -14.23
C THR A 114 25.67 34.27 -13.85
N TYR A 115 24.59 34.25 -14.62
CA TYR A 115 23.57 33.23 -14.55
C TYR A 115 23.86 32.18 -15.62
N LEU A 116 24.40 31.03 -15.22
CA LEU A 116 24.68 29.96 -16.15
C LEU A 116 23.40 29.21 -16.57
N PRO A 117 23.32 28.75 -17.83
CA PRO A 117 22.30 27.81 -18.24
C PRO A 117 22.39 26.53 -17.39
N THR A 118 21.25 26.00 -16.97
CA THR A 118 21.09 24.78 -16.15
C THR A 118 21.55 23.49 -16.84
N ASN A 119 22.06 23.54 -18.07
CA ASN A 119 22.45 22.39 -18.90
C ASN A 119 23.67 21.61 -18.38
N ARG A 120 24.39 22.16 -17.40
CA ARG A 120 25.54 21.51 -16.74
C ARG A 120 25.27 21.09 -15.30
N SER A 121 24.06 21.27 -14.77
CA SER A 121 23.77 20.82 -13.40
C SER A 121 23.76 19.27 -13.33
N PRO A 122 24.47 18.68 -12.35
CA PRO A 122 24.60 17.23 -12.22
C PRO A 122 23.25 16.53 -12.01
N GLU A 123 22.26 17.20 -11.41
CA GLU A 123 20.93 16.69 -11.15
C GLU A 123 20.20 16.28 -12.44
N TYR A 124 20.30 17.06 -13.52
CA TYR A 124 19.67 16.73 -14.81
C TYR A 124 20.30 15.52 -15.49
N VAL A 125 21.63 15.41 -15.39
CA VAL A 125 22.38 14.26 -15.92
C VAL A 125 22.01 13.00 -15.16
N LEU A 126 22.02 13.06 -13.83
CA LEU A 126 21.67 11.95 -12.95
C LEU A 126 20.19 11.56 -13.09
N LEU A 127 19.28 12.51 -13.29
CA LEU A 127 17.88 12.26 -13.58
C LEU A 127 17.72 11.41 -14.85
N LYS A 128 18.41 11.78 -15.94
CA LYS A 128 18.35 11.03 -17.19
C LYS A 128 18.87 9.61 -17.00
N GLU A 129 19.99 9.43 -16.32
CA GLU A 129 20.55 8.12 -16.00
C GLU A 129 19.57 7.26 -15.19
N MET A 130 18.99 7.82 -14.11
CA MET A 130 17.98 7.14 -13.29
C MET A 130 16.77 6.73 -14.12
N ALA A 131 16.26 7.62 -14.98
CA ALA A 131 15.09 7.37 -15.81
C ALA A 131 15.35 6.29 -16.86
N VAL A 132 16.49 6.33 -17.56
CA VAL A 132 16.88 5.31 -18.56
C VAL A 132 17.05 3.93 -17.92
N ARG A 133 17.71 3.85 -16.75
CA ARG A 133 17.89 2.57 -16.03
C ARG A 133 16.57 2.02 -15.52
N SER A 134 15.74 2.87 -14.92
CA SER A 134 14.40 2.48 -14.47
C SER A 134 13.57 1.92 -15.62
N LEU A 135 13.62 2.60 -16.78
CA LEU A 135 12.90 2.18 -17.98
C LEU A 135 13.36 0.80 -18.48
N LYS A 136 14.66 0.49 -18.44
CA LYS A 136 15.17 -0.85 -18.79
C LYS A 136 14.60 -1.92 -17.86
N LEU A 137 14.58 -1.66 -16.55
CA LEU A 137 14.05 -2.58 -15.54
C LEU A 137 12.54 -2.78 -15.70
N ILE A 138 11.79 -1.70 -15.90
CA ILE A 138 10.34 -1.72 -16.12
C ILE A 138 9.97 -2.49 -17.39
N ASN A 139 10.72 -2.34 -18.48
CA ASN A 139 10.49 -3.13 -19.70
C ASN A 139 10.71 -4.63 -19.45
N LYS A 140 11.73 -5.01 -18.67
CA LYS A 140 11.93 -6.41 -18.26
C LYS A 140 10.75 -6.93 -17.44
N VAL A 141 10.26 -6.16 -16.47
CA VAL A 141 9.07 -6.52 -15.67
C VAL A 141 7.86 -6.73 -16.57
N ARG A 142 7.57 -5.77 -17.47
CA ARG A 142 6.45 -5.86 -18.40
C ARG A 142 6.54 -7.11 -19.28
N ASN A 143 7.72 -7.36 -19.86
CA ASN A 143 7.91 -8.52 -20.74
C ASN A 143 7.79 -9.85 -19.98
N ASN A 144 8.32 -9.93 -18.76
CA ASN A 144 8.17 -11.12 -17.91
C ASN A 144 6.69 -11.42 -17.65
N VAL A 145 5.89 -10.40 -17.33
CA VAL A 145 4.45 -10.58 -17.05
C VAL A 145 3.67 -10.92 -18.32
N VAL A 146 3.98 -10.30 -19.46
CA VAL A 146 3.37 -10.65 -20.76
C VAL A 146 3.67 -12.11 -21.13
N GLY A 147 4.87 -12.61 -20.82
CA GLY A 147 5.25 -14.01 -21.04
C GLY A 147 4.49 -15.03 -20.18
N ILE A 148 3.84 -14.59 -19.09
CA ILE A 148 3.02 -15.43 -18.20
C ILE A 148 1.57 -15.56 -18.73
N LYS A 149 1.15 -14.69 -19.67
CA LYS A 149 -0.21 -14.63 -20.24
C LYS A 149 -0.78 -15.98 -20.71
N PRO A 150 -0.03 -16.86 -21.40
CA PRO A 150 -0.57 -18.16 -21.86
C PRO A 150 -0.95 -19.09 -20.69
N LYS A 151 -0.25 -19.01 -19.56
CA LYS A 151 -0.46 -19.88 -18.39
C LYS A 151 -1.64 -19.44 -17.53
N LEU A 152 -2.05 -18.17 -17.62
CA LEU A 152 -3.16 -17.62 -16.84
C LEU A 152 -4.53 -17.98 -17.43
N GLY A 153 -4.61 -18.21 -18.74
CA GLY A 153 -5.83 -18.70 -19.41
C GLY A 153 -6.18 -20.15 -19.08
N GLU A 154 -5.21 -20.94 -18.60
CA GLU A 154 -5.41 -22.33 -18.15
C GLU A 154 -5.85 -22.45 -16.68
N ILE A 155 -5.73 -21.37 -15.90
CA ILE A 155 -6.03 -21.41 -14.45
C ILE A 155 -7.53 -21.48 -14.15
N GLY A 156 -8.43 -21.36 -15.14
CA GLY A 156 -9.79 -21.93 -15.15
C GLY A 156 -10.75 -21.63 -13.99
N ASP A 157 -10.33 -20.86 -12.99
CA ASP A 157 -11.08 -20.61 -11.77
C ASP A 157 -11.83 -19.29 -11.93
N LYS A 158 -13.16 -19.33 -11.73
CA LYS A 158 -14.05 -18.16 -11.69
C LYS A 158 -13.51 -17.00 -10.83
N PHE A 159 -12.64 -17.29 -9.87
CA PHE A 159 -12.02 -16.31 -8.98
C PHE A 159 -10.90 -15.47 -9.65
N ASN A 160 -10.22 -16.01 -10.66
CA ASN A 160 -9.04 -15.41 -11.29
C ASN A 160 -9.33 -14.73 -12.64
N GLU A 161 -10.44 -15.05 -13.31
CA GLU A 161 -10.82 -14.44 -14.60
C GLU A 161 -10.93 -12.89 -14.56
N PRO A 162 -11.60 -12.27 -13.56
CA PRO A 162 -11.68 -10.81 -13.51
C PRO A 162 -10.30 -10.16 -13.32
N MET A 163 -9.40 -10.84 -12.61
CA MET A 163 -8.04 -10.37 -12.34
C MET A 163 -7.18 -10.37 -13.61
N ALA A 164 -7.39 -11.31 -14.53
CA ALA A 164 -6.65 -11.37 -15.80
C ALA A 164 -6.99 -10.19 -16.71
N GLY A 165 -8.27 -9.84 -16.85
CA GLY A 165 -8.71 -8.68 -17.64
C GLY A 165 -8.20 -7.35 -17.06
N GLU A 166 -8.24 -7.20 -15.73
CA GLU A 166 -7.68 -6.01 -15.06
C GLU A 166 -6.16 -5.91 -15.26
N LEU A 167 -5.44 -7.03 -15.14
CA LEU A 167 -4.00 -7.08 -15.37
C LEU A 167 -3.64 -6.65 -16.80
N GLU A 168 -4.41 -7.10 -17.81
CA GLU A 168 -4.20 -6.70 -19.20
C GLU A 168 -4.38 -5.19 -19.39
N SER A 169 -5.44 -4.61 -18.84
CA SER A 169 -5.65 -3.16 -18.84
C SER A 169 -4.45 -2.41 -18.24
N ARG A 170 -3.94 -2.89 -17.10
CA ARG A 170 -2.77 -2.30 -16.42
C ARG A 170 -1.47 -2.44 -17.23
N ILE A 171 -1.28 -3.55 -17.95
CA ILE A 171 -0.12 -3.76 -18.85
C ILE A 171 -0.16 -2.81 -20.05
N ASN A 172 -1.35 -2.58 -20.60
CA ASN A 172 -1.54 -1.65 -21.72
C ASN A 172 -1.27 -0.21 -21.27
N ALA A 173 -1.87 0.21 -20.15
CA ALA A 173 -1.61 1.51 -19.54
C ALA A 173 -0.10 1.72 -19.26
N LEU A 174 0.60 0.69 -18.77
CA LEU A 174 2.05 0.74 -18.58
C LEU A 174 2.80 0.92 -19.90
N GLY A 175 2.38 0.23 -20.95
CA GLY A 175 2.94 0.38 -22.29
C GLY A 175 2.90 1.81 -22.79
N ASP A 176 1.77 2.49 -22.61
CA ASP A 176 1.59 3.88 -23.06
C ASP A 176 2.36 4.87 -22.18
N ALA A 177 2.38 4.66 -20.86
CA ALA A 177 3.18 5.45 -19.94
C ALA A 177 4.69 5.34 -20.26
N ILE A 178 5.18 4.14 -20.62
CA ILE A 178 6.56 3.90 -21.07
C ILE A 178 6.89 4.71 -22.33
N LYS A 179 5.99 4.73 -23.34
CA LYS A 179 6.18 5.51 -24.57
C LYS A 179 6.30 6.99 -24.26
N ARG A 180 5.42 7.52 -23.41
CA ARG A 180 5.45 8.93 -22.96
C ARG A 180 6.77 9.27 -22.26
N LEU A 181 7.20 8.44 -21.31
CA LEU A 181 8.45 8.66 -20.58
C LEU A 181 9.66 8.64 -21.51
N ARG A 182 9.72 7.73 -22.50
CA ARG A 182 10.78 7.71 -23.52
C ARG A 182 10.90 9.03 -24.26
N GLY A 183 9.77 9.58 -24.74
CA GLY A 183 9.76 10.86 -25.44
C GLY A 183 10.29 12.01 -24.58
N LEU A 184 9.93 12.03 -23.29
CA LEU A 184 10.41 13.05 -22.34
C LEU A 184 11.91 12.92 -22.03
N ILE A 185 12.41 11.69 -21.81
CA ILE A 185 13.83 11.43 -21.52
C ILE A 185 14.74 11.94 -22.66
N ASN A 186 14.30 11.84 -23.91
CA ASN A 186 15.07 12.28 -25.07
C ASN A 186 15.33 13.79 -25.07
N ARG A 187 14.51 14.57 -24.37
CA ARG A 187 14.65 16.04 -24.23
C ARG A 187 15.64 16.45 -23.13
N LEU A 188 16.03 15.54 -22.23
CA LEU A 188 16.99 15.83 -21.17
C LEU A 188 18.43 15.91 -21.71
N PRO A 189 19.33 16.68 -21.08
CA PRO A 189 20.75 16.76 -21.44
C PRO A 189 21.39 15.38 -21.56
N LYS A 190 22.30 15.17 -22.53
CA LYS A 190 23.00 13.89 -22.66
C LYS A 190 24.00 13.73 -21.49
N PRO A 191 24.09 12.54 -20.88
CA PRO A 191 25.08 12.30 -19.85
C PRO A 191 26.47 12.29 -20.49
N SER A 192 27.39 13.09 -19.96
CA SER A 192 28.81 13.07 -20.35
C SER A 192 29.58 11.93 -19.66
N ILE A 193 29.09 11.47 -18.51
CA ILE A 193 29.72 10.46 -17.65
C ILE A 193 28.78 9.26 -17.50
N ARG A 194 29.33 8.04 -17.65
CA ARG A 194 28.62 6.80 -17.34
C ARG A 194 29.00 6.33 -15.94
N TYR A 195 28.07 6.45 -14.99
CA TYR A 195 28.25 5.96 -13.62
C TYR A 195 28.03 4.44 -13.53
N SER A 196 28.72 3.74 -12.65
CA SER A 196 28.29 2.40 -12.22
C SER A 196 26.96 2.46 -11.42
N GLY A 197 26.42 1.32 -10.99
CA GLY A 197 25.19 1.29 -10.18
C GLY A 197 25.37 1.96 -8.83
N ASP A 198 26.47 1.64 -8.15
CA ASP A 198 26.77 2.14 -6.81
C ASP A 198 27.28 3.59 -6.84
N GLU A 199 28.07 3.95 -7.85
CA GLU A 199 28.47 5.35 -8.09
C GLU A 199 27.25 6.26 -8.28
N LEU A 200 26.27 5.84 -9.10
CA LEU A 200 25.06 6.62 -9.31
C LEU A 200 24.34 6.91 -8.00
N LEU A 201 24.19 5.90 -7.14
CA LEU A 201 23.54 6.05 -5.84
C LEU A 201 24.36 6.93 -4.88
N SER A 202 25.69 6.83 -4.93
CA SER A 202 26.60 7.69 -4.16
C SER A 202 26.46 9.15 -4.56
N GLU A 203 26.55 9.45 -5.86
CA GLU A 203 26.43 10.82 -6.37
C GLU A 203 25.06 11.43 -6.11
N VAL A 204 23.97 10.67 -6.33
CA VAL A 204 22.63 11.13 -6.00
C VAL A 204 22.52 11.47 -4.51
N ARG A 205 23.06 10.64 -3.62
CA ARG A 205 23.00 10.88 -2.16
C ARG A 205 23.75 12.14 -1.72
N LYS A 206 24.87 12.48 -2.37
CA LYS A 206 25.61 13.73 -2.09
C LYS A 206 24.75 14.96 -2.36
N LEU A 207 23.91 14.91 -3.41
CA LEU A 207 23.07 16.04 -3.82
C LEU A 207 21.74 16.12 -3.05
N LEU A 208 21.23 15.03 -2.49
CA LEU A 208 19.91 14.97 -1.85
C LEU A 208 19.60 16.09 -0.84
N PRO A 209 20.52 16.54 0.04
CA PRO A 209 20.23 17.57 1.04
C PRO A 209 19.75 18.91 0.45
N TYR A 210 20.19 19.22 -0.78
CA TYR A 210 19.90 20.49 -1.45
C TYR A 210 19.12 20.29 -2.77
N SER A 211 18.64 19.08 -3.01
CA SER A 211 18.04 18.69 -4.28
C SER A 211 16.62 19.22 -4.45
N PRO A 212 16.22 19.58 -5.68
CA PRO A 212 14.85 19.98 -5.97
C PRO A 212 13.87 18.81 -5.80
N PRO A 213 12.58 19.07 -5.51
CA PRO A 213 11.58 18.03 -5.26
C PRO A 213 11.43 17.01 -6.39
N TRP A 214 11.62 17.43 -7.65
CA TRP A 214 11.56 16.54 -8.81
C TRP A 214 12.70 15.50 -8.79
N PHE A 215 13.87 15.86 -8.30
CA PHE A 215 15.02 14.95 -8.21
C PHE A 215 14.80 13.90 -7.10
N ILE A 216 14.29 14.32 -5.94
CA ILE A 216 13.92 13.41 -4.84
C ILE A 216 12.85 12.42 -5.31
N ARG A 217 11.85 12.87 -6.09
CA ARG A 217 10.84 11.99 -6.66
C ARG A 217 11.45 10.96 -7.62
N ALA A 218 12.33 11.39 -8.52
CA ALA A 218 13.01 10.50 -9.45
C ALA A 218 13.90 9.47 -8.73
N TYR A 219 14.61 9.89 -7.68
CA TYR A 219 15.40 9.00 -6.84
C TYR A 219 14.55 7.90 -6.21
N ASN A 220 13.41 8.25 -5.60
CA ASN A 220 12.50 7.27 -5.04
C ASN A 220 11.93 6.30 -6.11
N ALA A 221 11.62 6.81 -7.30
CA ALA A 221 11.17 5.97 -8.42
C ALA A 221 12.27 4.99 -8.86
N TYR A 222 13.51 5.46 -8.99
CA TYR A 222 14.67 4.64 -9.32
C TYR A 222 14.94 3.58 -8.25
N LEU A 223 14.92 3.95 -6.97
CA LEU A 223 15.05 3.03 -5.84
C LEU A 223 13.99 1.94 -5.87
N LEU A 224 12.74 2.27 -6.19
CA LEU A 224 11.71 1.24 -6.32
C LEU A 224 11.98 0.33 -7.53
N SER A 225 12.40 0.90 -8.66
CA SER A 225 12.65 0.16 -9.90
C SER A 225 13.67 -0.98 -9.74
N ILE A 226 14.73 -0.78 -8.94
CA ILE A 226 15.76 -1.79 -8.67
C ILE A 226 15.26 -2.97 -7.84
N HIS A 227 14.10 -2.83 -7.18
CA HIS A 227 13.46 -3.89 -6.41
C HIS A 227 12.35 -4.62 -7.18
N LEU A 228 11.89 -4.11 -8.33
CA LEU A 228 10.76 -4.71 -9.07
C LEU A 228 11.05 -6.11 -9.64
N LEU A 229 12.32 -6.42 -9.93
CA LEU A 229 12.72 -7.76 -10.41
C LEU A 229 13.07 -8.73 -9.28
N LYS A 230 13.10 -8.25 -8.03
CA LYS A 230 13.39 -9.10 -6.86
C LYS A 230 12.11 -9.81 -6.40
N PRO A 231 12.22 -10.93 -5.68
CA PRO A 231 11.06 -11.57 -5.08
C PRO A 231 10.30 -10.62 -4.15
N ILE A 232 8.97 -10.62 -4.26
CA ILE A 232 8.08 -10.02 -3.26
C ILE A 232 7.77 -11.09 -2.23
N LEU A 233 8.00 -10.77 -0.97
CA LEU A 233 7.82 -11.69 0.14
C LEU A 233 6.59 -11.31 0.96
N ILE A 234 6.01 -12.29 1.66
CA ILE A 234 5.02 -12.08 2.71
C ILE A 234 5.56 -12.62 4.04
N ALA A 235 5.38 -11.85 5.12
CA ALA A 235 5.78 -12.25 6.46
C ALA A 235 4.89 -11.65 7.55
N GLN A 236 4.92 -12.24 8.74
CA GLN A 236 4.27 -11.68 9.94
C GLN A 236 4.96 -10.39 10.42
N ARG A 237 6.29 -10.36 10.32
CA ARG A 237 7.13 -9.24 10.76
C ARG A 237 8.09 -8.84 9.66
N ARG A 238 8.39 -7.55 9.62
CA ARG A 238 9.39 -6.96 8.74
C ARG A 238 10.47 -6.28 9.56
N LEU A 239 11.73 -6.65 9.32
CA LEU A 239 12.90 -6.06 9.96
C LEU A 239 13.53 -5.02 9.02
N ARG A 240 14.09 -3.95 9.56
CA ARG A 240 14.78 -2.91 8.76
C ARG A 240 16.28 -3.18 8.72
N ILE A 241 16.69 -4.18 7.95
CA ILE A 241 18.09 -4.60 7.77
C ILE A 241 18.60 -4.17 6.37
N SER A 242 19.92 -4.18 6.16
CA SER A 242 20.59 -3.77 4.90
C SER A 242 20.15 -4.59 3.68
N ARG A 243 19.85 -5.89 3.83
CA ARG A 243 19.21 -6.70 2.77
C ARG A 243 17.74 -6.37 2.66
N ARG A 244 17.36 -5.73 1.55
CA ARG A 244 16.00 -5.22 1.35
C ARG A 244 15.29 -5.89 0.17
N ASN A 245 14.17 -6.52 0.47
CA ASN A 245 13.13 -6.97 -0.46
C ASN A 245 11.85 -6.16 -0.24
N LEU A 246 10.89 -6.33 -1.12
CA LEU A 246 9.52 -5.82 -0.90
C LEU A 246 8.78 -6.87 -0.06
N VAL A 247 8.33 -6.48 1.13
CA VAL A 247 7.72 -7.39 2.10
C VAL A 247 6.31 -6.91 2.45
N LEU A 248 5.32 -7.74 2.11
CA LEU A 248 3.93 -7.63 2.52
C LEU A 248 3.76 -8.16 3.95
N LEU A 249 2.92 -7.50 4.74
CA LEU A 249 2.62 -7.90 6.10
C LEU A 249 1.36 -8.77 6.14
N GLY A 250 1.48 -9.98 6.69
CA GLY A 250 0.40 -10.97 6.74
C GLY A 250 -0.84 -10.48 7.46
N TRP A 251 -0.66 -9.80 8.61
CA TRP A 251 -1.78 -9.22 9.36
C TRP A 251 -2.55 -8.16 8.58
N ARG A 252 -1.86 -7.41 7.69
CA ARG A 252 -2.52 -6.41 6.85
C ARG A 252 -3.28 -7.04 5.69
N LEU A 253 -2.75 -8.11 5.09
CA LEU A 253 -3.50 -8.90 4.11
C LEU A 253 -4.74 -9.54 4.75
N TYR A 254 -4.65 -9.93 6.02
CA TYR A 254 -5.79 -10.47 6.75
C TYR A 254 -6.91 -9.43 6.95
N GLU A 255 -6.58 -8.18 7.31
CA GLU A 255 -7.57 -7.09 7.36
C GLU A 255 -8.20 -6.84 5.98
N ILE A 256 -7.40 -6.82 4.92
CA ILE A 256 -7.91 -6.66 3.55
C ILE A 256 -8.84 -7.83 3.21
N PHE A 257 -8.48 -9.06 3.56
CA PHE A 257 -9.32 -10.24 3.33
C PHE A 257 -10.70 -10.11 3.97
N VAL A 258 -10.77 -9.74 5.25
CA VAL A 258 -12.05 -9.53 5.95
C VAL A 258 -12.82 -8.36 5.33
N TYR A 259 -12.15 -7.26 4.98
CA TYR A 259 -12.77 -6.11 4.32
C TYR A 259 -13.37 -6.47 2.95
N THR A 260 -12.63 -7.20 2.11
CA THR A 260 -13.13 -7.63 0.79
C THR A 260 -14.28 -8.63 0.92
N LEU A 261 -14.26 -9.50 1.94
CA LEU A 261 -15.42 -10.35 2.25
C LEU A 261 -16.66 -9.52 2.55
N LEU A 262 -16.56 -8.50 3.42
CA LEU A 262 -17.68 -7.60 3.70
C LEU A 262 -18.24 -6.94 2.44
N LEU A 263 -17.36 -6.38 1.60
CA LEU A 263 -17.77 -5.78 0.33
C LEU A 263 -18.49 -6.78 -0.59
N SER A 264 -17.97 -8.00 -0.70
CA SER A 264 -18.58 -9.04 -1.53
C SER A 264 -20.00 -9.39 -1.08
N ILE A 265 -20.24 -9.43 0.24
CA ILE A 265 -21.57 -9.69 0.81
C ILE A 265 -22.56 -8.60 0.38
N PHE A 266 -22.19 -7.33 0.44
CA PHE A 266 -23.07 -6.25 -0.03
C PHE A 266 -23.33 -6.33 -1.54
N ILE A 267 -22.29 -6.56 -2.35
CA ILE A 267 -22.43 -6.66 -3.81
C ILE A 267 -23.36 -7.82 -4.19
N GLU A 268 -23.18 -9.00 -3.59
CA GLU A 268 -24.04 -10.17 -3.80
C GLU A 268 -25.48 -9.93 -3.35
N ASN A 269 -25.68 -9.03 -2.38
CA ASN A 269 -26.99 -8.60 -1.91
C ASN A 269 -27.60 -7.44 -2.74
N GLY A 270 -27.04 -7.14 -3.90
CA GLY A 270 -27.61 -6.21 -4.88
C GLY A 270 -27.19 -4.75 -4.70
N TYR A 271 -26.24 -4.46 -3.81
CA TYR A 271 -25.67 -3.11 -3.72
C TYR A 271 -24.67 -2.87 -4.84
N ARG A 272 -24.66 -1.65 -5.38
CA ARG A 272 -23.72 -1.21 -6.41
C ARG A 272 -22.76 -0.18 -5.84
N ILE A 273 -21.50 -0.25 -6.26
CA ILE A 273 -20.50 0.76 -5.96
C ILE A 273 -20.81 2.01 -6.80
N VAL A 274 -21.07 3.14 -6.15
CA VAL A 274 -21.40 4.40 -6.84
C VAL A 274 -20.21 5.35 -6.88
N SER A 275 -19.47 5.42 -5.78
CA SER A 275 -18.29 6.27 -5.69
C SER A 275 -17.40 5.83 -4.55
N GLY A 276 -16.17 6.34 -4.54
CA GLY A 276 -15.26 6.15 -3.42
C GLY A 276 -13.84 5.85 -3.84
N ASN A 277 -13.00 5.67 -2.83
CA ASN A 277 -11.65 5.15 -2.98
C ASN A 277 -11.54 3.84 -2.18
N PRO A 278 -10.45 3.07 -2.31
CA PRO A 278 -10.30 1.78 -1.63
C PRO A 278 -10.43 1.80 -0.09
N ARG A 279 -10.49 2.98 0.55
CA ARG A 279 -10.71 3.13 1.99
C ARG A 279 -12.10 3.60 2.39
N ARG A 280 -12.86 4.17 1.46
CA ARG A 280 -14.20 4.71 1.69
C ARG A 280 -15.02 4.49 0.42
N ILE A 281 -15.91 3.51 0.46
CA ILE A 281 -16.73 3.10 -0.68
C ILE A 281 -18.19 3.36 -0.32
N LEU A 282 -18.90 4.09 -1.19
CA LEU A 282 -20.35 4.28 -1.10
C LEU A 282 -21.05 3.21 -1.94
N LEU A 283 -21.92 2.46 -1.28
CA LEU A 283 -22.75 1.41 -1.85
C LEU A 283 -24.21 1.85 -1.83
N ILE A 284 -24.95 1.61 -2.92
CA ILE A 284 -26.38 1.96 -3.01
C ILE A 284 -27.20 0.74 -3.45
N LYS A 285 -28.34 0.54 -2.78
CA LYS A 285 -29.40 -0.41 -3.17
C LYS A 285 -30.77 0.27 -3.04
N GLY A 286 -31.38 0.63 -4.17
CA GLY A 286 -32.61 1.43 -4.16
C GLY A 286 -32.34 2.81 -3.55
N THR A 287 -33.02 3.14 -2.45
CA THR A 287 -32.81 4.37 -1.67
C THR A 287 -31.86 4.19 -0.48
N GLU A 288 -31.37 2.96 -0.25
CA GLU A 288 -30.49 2.67 0.87
C GLU A 288 -29.04 2.97 0.51
N GLU A 289 -28.39 3.79 1.33
CA GLU A 289 -26.97 4.12 1.22
C GLU A 289 -26.18 3.46 2.36
N VAL A 290 -25.10 2.78 1.98
CA VAL A 290 -24.19 2.11 2.89
C VAL A 290 -22.77 2.55 2.60
N LEU A 291 -22.12 3.09 3.61
CA LEU A 291 -20.73 3.48 3.57
C LEU A 291 -19.85 2.36 4.16
N VAL A 292 -18.91 1.86 3.36
CA VAL A 292 -17.96 0.83 3.80
C VAL A 292 -16.55 1.42 3.90
N LEU A 293 -15.99 1.38 5.10
CA LEU A 293 -14.74 2.02 5.49
C LEU A 293 -13.65 0.98 5.80
N PHE A 294 -12.41 1.26 5.41
CA PHE A 294 -11.23 0.48 5.74
C PHE A 294 -10.24 1.33 6.54
N ASN A 295 -9.86 0.86 7.74
CA ASN A 295 -8.88 1.51 8.63
C ASN A 295 -9.06 3.05 8.72
N SER A 296 -10.31 3.46 8.95
CA SER A 296 -10.74 4.87 8.94
C SER A 296 -11.70 5.11 10.10
N ALA A 297 -11.67 6.33 10.65
CA ALA A 297 -12.63 6.76 11.66
C ALA A 297 -14.02 6.95 11.02
N LEU A 298 -15.08 6.78 11.81
CA LEU A 298 -16.43 7.14 11.39
C LEU A 298 -16.75 8.59 11.77
N ASP A 299 -17.73 9.15 11.09
CA ASP A 299 -18.11 10.57 11.25
C ASP A 299 -18.88 10.80 12.57
N ASN A 300 -19.47 9.76 13.15
CA ASN A 300 -20.32 9.80 14.35
C ASN A 300 -19.58 9.46 15.67
N SER A 301 -18.28 9.78 15.77
CA SER A 301 -17.53 9.60 17.03
C SER A 301 -18.09 10.50 18.13
N ILE A 302 -18.17 9.99 19.37
CA ILE A 302 -18.45 10.80 20.56
C ILE A 302 -17.32 11.80 20.89
N ILE A 303 -16.13 11.64 20.30
CA ILE A 303 -14.99 12.55 20.50
C ILE A 303 -15.14 13.75 19.55
N SER A 304 -15.61 14.87 20.11
CA SER A 304 -15.84 16.13 19.40
C SER A 304 -14.73 17.17 19.59
N ASP A 305 -14.08 17.19 20.75
CA ASP A 305 -13.14 18.25 21.14
C ASP A 305 -11.98 17.72 21.98
N VAL A 306 -10.82 18.38 21.88
CA VAL A 306 -9.68 18.21 22.80
C VAL A 306 -9.16 19.59 23.16
N ASN A 307 -9.64 20.15 24.28
CA ASN A 307 -9.26 21.47 24.78
C ASN A 307 -9.41 22.59 23.73
N GLY A 308 -10.48 22.55 22.92
CA GLY A 308 -10.74 23.48 21.83
C GLY A 308 -10.14 23.10 20.47
N ASP A 309 -9.38 22.00 20.37
CA ASP A 309 -8.76 21.55 19.11
C ASP A 309 -9.51 20.33 18.51
N THR A 310 -10.40 20.63 17.56
CA THR A 310 -11.13 19.62 16.78
C THR A 310 -10.22 18.78 15.87
N GLY A 311 -9.07 19.32 15.44
CA GLY A 311 -8.11 18.59 14.62
C GLY A 311 -7.30 17.57 15.42
N ILE A 312 -7.03 17.81 16.71
CA ILE A 312 -6.54 16.78 17.62
C ILE A 312 -7.64 15.75 17.89
N ALA A 313 -8.87 16.21 18.17
CA ALA A 313 -10.01 15.33 18.40
C ALA A 313 -10.18 14.29 17.28
N GLU A 314 -10.16 14.72 16.00
CA GLU A 314 -10.23 13.82 14.85
C GLU A 314 -9.05 12.83 14.76
N ARG A 315 -7.85 13.24 15.15
CA ARG A 315 -6.65 12.39 15.05
C ARG A 315 -6.62 11.27 16.08
N ILE A 316 -7.24 11.47 17.24
CA ILE A 316 -7.28 10.48 18.33
C ILE A 316 -8.44 9.49 18.22
N ARG A 317 -9.43 9.75 17.36
CA ARG A 317 -10.57 8.86 17.12
C ARG A 317 -10.13 7.43 16.81
N GLY A 318 -10.87 6.47 17.34
CA GLY A 318 -10.64 5.05 17.10
C GLY A 318 -10.75 4.71 15.62
N ARG A 319 -9.91 3.79 15.13
CA ARG A 319 -9.94 3.38 13.71
C ARG A 319 -10.20 1.89 13.62
N PRO A 320 -11.47 1.46 13.46
CA PRO A 320 -11.79 0.07 13.18
C PRO A 320 -11.05 -0.41 11.92
N ASP A 321 -10.68 -1.69 11.89
CA ASP A 321 -10.00 -2.27 10.73
C ASP A 321 -10.93 -2.25 9.50
N ALA A 322 -12.22 -2.50 9.74
CA ALA A 322 -13.29 -2.16 8.82
C ALA A 322 -14.50 -1.61 9.58
N ALA A 323 -15.30 -0.80 8.91
CA ALA A 323 -16.58 -0.36 9.44
C ALA A 323 -17.62 -0.25 8.32
N VAL A 324 -18.88 -0.42 8.69
CA VAL A 324 -20.03 -0.19 7.81
C VAL A 324 -20.95 0.78 8.51
N SER A 325 -21.38 1.82 7.80
CA SER A 325 -22.32 2.81 8.31
C SER A 325 -23.44 3.01 7.32
N SER A 326 -24.67 2.88 7.77
CA SER A 326 -25.87 3.40 7.10
C SER A 326 -26.52 4.46 7.99
N ASN A 327 -27.62 5.06 7.53
CA ASN A 327 -28.39 6.03 8.34
C ASN A 327 -28.92 5.43 9.65
N GLU A 328 -29.11 4.10 9.71
CA GLU A 328 -29.74 3.44 10.85
C GLU A 328 -28.78 2.53 11.62
N ARG A 329 -27.72 2.03 10.97
CA ARG A 329 -26.89 0.96 11.51
C ARG A 329 -25.41 1.26 11.38
N VAL A 330 -24.68 1.06 12.46
CA VAL A 330 -23.22 1.11 12.48
C VAL A 330 -22.66 -0.24 12.91
N ILE A 331 -21.71 -0.73 12.13
CA ILE A 331 -21.01 -2.00 12.32
C ILE A 331 -19.52 -1.71 12.38
N VAL A 332 -18.85 -2.19 13.42
CA VAL A 332 -17.40 -2.06 13.58
C VAL A 332 -16.74 -3.44 13.58
N VAL A 333 -15.60 -3.55 12.91
CA VAL A 333 -14.88 -4.82 12.74
C VAL A 333 -13.43 -4.65 13.17
N GLU A 334 -13.00 -5.52 14.09
CA GLU A 334 -11.62 -5.66 14.54
C GLU A 334 -11.07 -7.01 14.07
N CYS A 335 -9.90 -6.99 13.44
CA CYS A 335 -9.24 -8.16 12.88
C CYS A 335 -8.00 -8.54 13.71
N LYS A 336 -7.88 -9.81 14.08
CA LYS A 336 -6.70 -10.32 14.80
C LYS A 336 -6.09 -11.49 14.05
N PHE A 337 -5.00 -11.22 13.32
CA PHE A 337 -4.21 -12.28 12.67
C PHE A 337 -3.23 -12.96 13.64
N SER A 338 -3.76 -13.58 14.68
CA SER A 338 -3.02 -14.26 15.74
C SER A 338 -3.78 -15.50 16.20
N SER A 339 -3.11 -16.35 16.97
CA SER A 339 -3.75 -17.41 17.75
C SER A 339 -3.55 -17.24 19.25
N ASN A 340 -2.91 -16.15 19.69
CA ASN A 340 -2.62 -15.93 21.10
C ASN A 340 -3.89 -15.42 21.81
N PRO A 341 -4.34 -16.06 22.92
CA PRO A 341 -5.53 -15.65 23.66
C PRO A 341 -5.52 -14.18 24.09
N THR A 342 -4.45 -13.73 24.75
CA THR A 342 -4.27 -12.34 25.19
C THR A 342 -4.48 -11.33 24.06
N TYR A 343 -3.95 -11.61 22.87
CA TYR A 343 -4.11 -10.70 21.72
C TYR A 343 -5.55 -10.67 21.17
N ILE A 344 -6.27 -11.78 21.28
CA ILE A 344 -7.68 -11.90 20.85
C ILE A 344 -8.60 -11.26 21.90
N THR A 345 -8.35 -11.50 23.19
CA THR A 345 -9.02 -10.84 24.33
C THR A 345 -8.90 -9.32 24.21
N ALA A 346 -7.70 -8.79 23.96
CA ALA A 346 -7.51 -7.35 23.70
C ALA A 346 -8.29 -6.85 22.48
N GLY A 347 -8.44 -7.68 21.44
CA GLY A 347 -9.30 -7.38 20.29
C GLY A 347 -10.77 -7.25 20.63
N ARG A 348 -11.28 -8.13 21.50
CA ARG A 348 -12.66 -8.06 22.01
C ARG A 348 -12.93 -6.73 22.71
N PHE A 349 -12.06 -6.33 23.62
CA PHE A 349 -12.21 -5.05 24.34
C PHE A 349 -12.08 -3.84 23.41
N LYS A 350 -11.15 -3.89 22.45
CA LYS A 350 -10.99 -2.83 21.46
C LYS A 350 -12.23 -2.69 20.56
N ALA A 351 -12.83 -3.80 20.14
CA ALA A 351 -14.09 -3.77 19.40
C ALA A 351 -15.22 -3.16 20.25
N MET A 352 -15.32 -3.50 21.54
CA MET A 352 -16.29 -2.86 22.45
C MET A 352 -16.05 -1.36 22.61
N ALA A 353 -14.79 -0.92 22.69
CA ALA A 353 -14.45 0.50 22.74
C ALA A 353 -14.90 1.24 21.47
N TYR A 354 -14.71 0.64 20.29
CA TYR A 354 -15.25 1.19 19.04
C TYR A 354 -16.77 1.20 19.00
N MET A 355 -17.43 0.16 19.50
CA MET A 355 -18.88 0.14 19.60
C MET A 355 -19.39 1.27 20.48
N HIS A 356 -18.71 1.55 21.59
CA HIS A 356 -19.06 2.66 22.46
C HIS A 356 -18.78 4.02 21.80
N GLU A 357 -17.59 4.21 21.23
CA GLU A 357 -17.18 5.48 20.61
C GLU A 357 -18.11 5.89 19.45
N TYR A 358 -18.59 4.92 18.68
CA TYR A 358 -19.39 5.16 17.48
C TYR A 358 -20.85 4.77 17.61
N ASN A 359 -21.32 4.50 18.84
CA ASN A 359 -22.68 3.98 19.12
C ASN A 359 -23.09 2.82 18.17
N ALA A 360 -22.17 1.88 17.95
CA ALA A 360 -22.36 0.82 16.97
C ALA A 360 -23.35 -0.25 17.46
N ASN A 361 -24.25 -0.67 16.59
CA ASN A 361 -25.22 -1.73 16.88
C ASN A 361 -24.54 -3.11 16.89
N LEU A 362 -23.47 -3.27 16.12
CA LEU A 362 -22.79 -4.53 15.91
C LEU A 362 -21.27 -4.38 15.97
N GLY A 363 -20.62 -5.18 16.80
CA GLY A 363 -19.18 -5.40 16.78
C GLY A 363 -18.84 -6.78 16.23
N ILE A 364 -17.78 -6.88 15.45
CA ILE A 364 -17.25 -8.15 14.95
C ILE A 364 -15.76 -8.24 15.29
N VAL A 365 -15.35 -9.34 15.92
CA VAL A 365 -13.95 -9.70 16.13
C VAL A 365 -13.63 -10.89 15.22
N ALA A 366 -12.90 -10.64 14.13
CA ALA A 366 -12.51 -11.65 13.17
C ALA A 366 -11.09 -12.16 13.47
N PHE A 367 -10.94 -13.47 13.66
CA PHE A 367 -9.64 -14.10 13.88
C PHE A 367 -9.62 -15.53 13.35
N PRO A 368 -8.44 -16.09 12.98
CA PRO A 368 -8.40 -17.39 12.32
C PRO A 368 -8.52 -18.57 13.29
N ASP A 369 -7.97 -18.45 14.51
CA ASP A 369 -7.80 -19.59 15.43
C ASP A 369 -7.42 -19.12 16.84
N LEU A 370 -7.48 -20.02 17.83
CA LEU A 370 -7.09 -19.79 19.22
C LEU A 370 -6.22 -20.94 19.74
N ALA A 371 -5.06 -20.61 20.32
CA ALA A 371 -4.21 -21.56 21.01
C ALA A 371 -4.73 -21.80 22.43
N VAL A 372 -5.51 -22.87 22.60
CA VAL A 372 -6.08 -23.29 23.88
C VAL A 372 -4.98 -23.75 24.85
N GLY A 373 -5.15 -23.47 26.14
CA GLY A 373 -4.19 -23.77 27.19
C GLY A 373 -3.03 -22.76 27.28
N MET A 374 -3.16 -21.60 26.63
CA MET A 374 -2.18 -20.51 26.66
C MET A 374 -2.73 -19.25 27.32
N ALA A 375 -3.90 -19.32 27.95
CA ALA A 375 -4.47 -18.21 28.70
C ALA A 375 -3.54 -17.77 29.84
N TYR A 376 -3.27 -16.47 29.90
CA TYR A 376 -2.42 -15.88 30.93
C TYR A 376 -3.21 -15.51 32.19
N ASP A 377 -4.43 -15.00 32.01
CA ASP A 377 -5.31 -14.52 33.07
C ASP A 377 -6.74 -15.07 32.94
N GLU A 378 -7.65 -14.61 33.81
CA GLU A 378 -9.04 -15.04 33.81
C GLU A 378 -9.81 -14.57 32.57
N GLU A 379 -9.46 -13.41 32.01
CA GLU A 379 -10.11 -12.88 30.81
C GLU A 379 -9.76 -13.74 29.59
N ASP A 380 -8.52 -14.18 29.50
CA ASP A 380 -8.06 -15.13 28.50
C ASP A 380 -8.71 -16.50 28.63
N LYS A 381 -8.89 -17.00 29.86
CA LYS A 381 -9.63 -18.26 30.10
C LYS A 381 -11.08 -18.14 29.65
N ALA A 382 -11.72 -16.99 29.89
CA ALA A 382 -13.07 -16.72 29.37
C ALA A 382 -13.08 -16.68 27.82
N THR A 383 -12.05 -16.10 27.20
CA THR A 383 -11.88 -16.13 25.74
C THR A 383 -11.70 -17.56 25.20
N GLU A 384 -10.97 -18.42 25.90
CA GLU A 384 -10.89 -19.86 25.58
C GLU A 384 -12.24 -20.57 25.71
N GLY A 385 -13.02 -20.25 26.74
CA GLY A 385 -14.40 -20.74 26.89
C GLY A 385 -15.31 -20.33 25.72
N LEU A 386 -15.23 -19.07 25.29
CA LEU A 386 -15.93 -18.56 24.11
C LEU A 386 -15.53 -19.32 22.84
N TRP A 387 -14.24 -19.64 22.68
CA TRP A 387 -13.78 -20.44 21.56
C TRP A 387 -14.38 -21.85 21.56
N GLY A 388 -14.52 -22.48 22.73
CA GLY A 388 -15.24 -23.75 22.86
C GLY A 388 -16.69 -23.67 22.36
N MET A 389 -17.37 -22.55 22.62
CA MET A 389 -18.71 -22.29 22.05
C MET A 389 -18.66 -22.08 20.53
N MET A 390 -17.68 -21.34 20.02
CA MET A 390 -17.50 -21.12 18.59
C MET A 390 -17.30 -22.42 17.83
N VAL A 391 -16.48 -23.34 18.34
CA VAL A 391 -16.22 -24.64 17.71
C VAL A 391 -17.53 -25.44 17.56
N LYS A 392 -18.40 -25.42 18.57
CA LYS A 392 -19.72 -26.07 18.51
C LYS A 392 -20.72 -25.30 17.62
N GLY A 393 -20.64 -23.97 17.61
CA GLY A 393 -21.53 -23.06 16.89
C GLY A 393 -21.14 -22.75 15.44
N GLY A 394 -20.34 -23.61 14.79
CA GLY A 394 -19.95 -23.41 13.39
C GLY A 394 -18.98 -22.24 13.15
N GLY A 395 -18.23 -21.83 14.17
CA GLY A 395 -17.22 -20.78 14.13
C GLY A 395 -17.71 -19.39 14.58
N ILE A 396 -18.85 -19.30 15.26
CA ILE A 396 -19.46 -18.02 15.68
C ILE A 396 -19.84 -18.10 17.17
N ALA A 397 -19.54 -17.05 17.92
CA ALA A 397 -20.10 -16.84 19.26
C ALA A 397 -20.68 -15.44 19.36
N ARG A 398 -21.87 -15.35 19.97
CA ARG A 398 -22.65 -14.12 20.14
C ARG A 398 -22.57 -13.65 21.59
N ILE A 399 -22.34 -12.36 21.79
CA ILE A 399 -22.31 -11.70 23.09
C ILE A 399 -23.32 -10.55 23.05
N SER A 400 -24.39 -10.64 23.84
CA SER A 400 -25.38 -9.57 23.97
C SER A 400 -24.94 -8.54 24.99
N LEU A 401 -24.99 -7.27 24.61
CA LEU A 401 -24.70 -6.15 25.48
C LEU A 401 -26.00 -5.58 26.06
N ARG A 402 -25.94 -5.05 27.29
CA ARG A 402 -27.13 -4.51 27.97
C ARG A 402 -27.74 -3.29 27.28
N ASN A 403 -26.94 -2.56 26.50
CA ASN A 403 -27.39 -1.41 25.70
C ASN A 403 -28.07 -1.82 24.38
N GLY A 404 -28.37 -3.12 24.19
CA GLY A 404 -28.98 -3.64 22.96
C GLY A 404 -28.00 -3.92 21.82
N GLY A 405 -26.74 -3.51 21.95
CA GLY A 405 -25.68 -3.86 21.00
C GLY A 405 -25.32 -5.34 21.07
N VAL A 406 -24.72 -5.86 19.99
CA VAL A 406 -24.27 -7.26 19.92
C VAL A 406 -22.82 -7.31 19.45
N LEU A 407 -22.00 -8.08 20.15
CA LEU A 407 -20.63 -8.37 19.74
C LEU A 407 -20.53 -9.83 19.28
N TYR A 408 -19.97 -10.06 18.10
CA TYR A 408 -19.71 -11.39 17.57
C TYR A 408 -18.22 -11.68 17.51
N MET A 409 -17.84 -12.84 18.03
CA MET A 409 -16.56 -13.47 17.76
C MET A 409 -16.74 -14.37 16.55
N VAL A 410 -15.94 -14.18 15.49
CA VAL A 410 -16.11 -14.90 14.22
C VAL A 410 -14.79 -15.52 13.78
N ARG A 411 -14.81 -16.84 13.56
CA ARG A 411 -13.69 -17.57 12.99
C ARG A 411 -13.62 -17.29 11.49
N VAL A 412 -12.61 -16.55 11.08
CA VAL A 412 -12.29 -16.27 9.68
C VAL A 412 -10.88 -16.77 9.41
N ASP A 413 -10.76 -18.01 8.96
CA ASP A 413 -9.49 -18.70 8.78
C ASP A 413 -9.20 -18.91 7.28
N PRO A 414 -8.19 -18.24 6.71
CA PRO A 414 -7.88 -18.39 5.29
C PRO A 414 -7.25 -19.75 4.95
N ALA A 415 -7.07 -20.65 5.94
CA ALA A 415 -6.49 -21.97 5.77
C ALA A 415 -7.25 -23.09 6.51
N GLU A 416 -8.55 -22.91 6.75
CA GLU A 416 -9.42 -23.93 7.36
C GLU A 416 -9.53 -25.19 6.48
N LYS A 417 -9.66 -24.99 5.17
CA LYS A 417 -9.65 -26.00 4.11
C LYS A 417 -8.37 -25.88 3.26
N ASP A 418 -8.13 -26.85 2.40
CA ASP A 418 -6.97 -26.84 1.51
C ASP A 418 -7.10 -25.79 0.40
N GLU A 419 -8.28 -25.72 -0.22
CA GLU A 419 -8.55 -24.80 -1.32
C GLU A 419 -8.85 -23.36 -0.83
N PRO A 420 -8.17 -22.32 -1.34
CA PRO A 420 -8.42 -20.93 -0.96
C PRO A 420 -9.88 -20.49 -1.21
N GLY A 421 -10.49 -20.93 -2.31
CA GLY A 421 -11.87 -20.58 -2.66
C GLY A 421 -12.91 -21.09 -1.65
N GLU A 422 -12.72 -22.31 -1.12
CA GLU A 422 -13.60 -22.83 -0.06
C GLU A 422 -13.49 -22.00 1.23
N ASN A 423 -12.26 -21.58 1.58
CA ASN A 423 -12.02 -20.74 2.75
C ASN A 423 -12.71 -19.38 2.62
N TRP A 424 -12.74 -18.81 1.41
CA TRP A 424 -13.47 -17.60 1.09
C TRP A 424 -14.98 -17.80 1.36
N GLU A 425 -15.59 -18.81 0.76
CA GLU A 425 -17.03 -19.07 0.88
C GLU A 425 -17.46 -19.39 2.33
N ILE A 426 -16.68 -20.19 3.06
CA ILE A 426 -16.96 -20.49 4.48
C ILE A 426 -16.91 -19.20 5.32
N SER A 427 -15.90 -18.36 5.11
CA SER A 427 -15.73 -17.11 5.84
C SER A 427 -16.86 -16.12 5.50
N LYS A 428 -17.20 -16.01 4.21
CA LYS A 428 -18.31 -15.19 3.70
C LYS A 428 -19.62 -15.62 4.33
N LEU A 429 -19.94 -16.92 4.32
CA LEU A 429 -21.15 -17.47 4.91
C LEU A 429 -21.27 -17.12 6.41
N ARG A 430 -20.18 -17.23 7.18
CA ARG A 430 -20.18 -16.87 8.60
C ARG A 430 -20.46 -15.38 8.81
N LEU A 431 -19.79 -14.52 8.05
CA LEU A 431 -20.01 -13.07 8.12
C LEU A 431 -21.43 -12.69 7.69
N THR A 432 -21.98 -13.29 6.63
CA THR A 432 -23.37 -13.07 6.19
C THR A 432 -24.36 -13.43 7.30
N LYS A 433 -24.17 -14.55 7.99
CA LYS A 433 -25.03 -14.94 9.14
C LYS A 433 -25.02 -13.89 10.26
N VAL A 434 -23.85 -13.30 10.54
CA VAL A 434 -23.71 -12.25 11.55
C VAL A 434 -24.36 -10.95 11.10
N LEU A 435 -24.13 -10.55 9.84
CA LEU A 435 -24.69 -9.31 9.28
C LEU A 435 -26.22 -9.36 9.18
N LYS A 436 -26.82 -10.52 8.86
CA LYS A 436 -28.28 -10.72 8.83
C LYS A 436 -28.99 -10.45 10.16
N HIS A 437 -28.26 -10.39 11.27
CA HIS A 437 -28.84 -10.05 12.58
C HIS A 437 -29.20 -8.56 12.68
N VAL A 438 -28.54 -7.70 11.90
CA VAL A 438 -28.66 -6.24 12.01
C VAL A 438 -29.05 -5.59 10.68
N LEU A 439 -28.83 -6.30 9.57
CA LEU A 439 -29.14 -5.86 8.21
C LEU A 439 -30.16 -6.80 7.55
N ASN A 440 -31.06 -6.24 6.75
CA ASN A 440 -32.02 -6.99 5.93
C ASN A 440 -31.35 -7.54 4.65
N LEU A 441 -30.36 -8.41 4.82
CA LEU A 441 -29.69 -9.12 3.72
C LEU A 441 -30.49 -10.37 3.34
N GLN A 442 -30.63 -10.64 2.04
CA GLN A 442 -31.38 -11.79 1.52
C GLN A 442 -30.60 -13.09 1.66
#